data_AF-A0A0L0GDX4-F1
#
_entry.id   AF-A0A0L0GDX4-F1
#
_cell.length_a   1.000
_cell.length_b   1.000
_cell.length_c   1.000
_cell.angle_alpha   90.00
_cell.angle_beta   90.00
_cell.angle_gamma   90.00
#
_symmetry.space_group_name_H-M   'P 1'
#
loop_
_entity.id
_entity.type
_entity.pdbx_description
1 polymer ?
#
loop_
_entity_poly.entity_id
_entity_poly.type
_entity_poly.pdbx_seq_one_letter_code
_entity_poly.pdbx_strand_id
1 'polypeptide(L)'
;MSDELDLHDTRLLEDVVIHGVYLDLFKAKIDQRKEEIRVRACVGRDPRPAAFVKMVEKLTKWSGQQADALQTLKEMIEKSDSKVEAERTSAAASQKKKPKSYSSTKPPHHVKSSRKGKEARTSAH
;
A
#
# COMPACT_ATOMS: atom_id res chain seq x y z
N MET A 1 -20.43 35.34 -2.99
CA MET A 1 -21.26 35.22 -1.78
C MET A 1 -21.70 36.61 -1.32
N SER A 2 -20.79 37.59 -1.22
CA SER A 2 -21.10 39.01 -1.01
C SER A 2 -22.20 39.56 -1.93
N ASP A 3 -22.08 39.42 -3.25
CA ASP A 3 -23.10 39.93 -4.20
C ASP A 3 -24.43 39.16 -4.15
N GLU A 4 -24.39 37.87 -3.79
CA GLU A 4 -25.59 37.02 -3.70
C GLU A 4 -26.42 37.34 -2.45
N LEU A 5 -25.77 37.87 -1.42
CA LEU A 5 -26.38 38.33 -0.17
C LEU A 5 -26.49 39.86 -0.09
N ASP A 6 -26.08 40.59 -1.13
CA ASP A 6 -26.02 42.05 -1.17
C ASP A 6 -25.24 42.67 0.01
N LEU A 7 -24.12 42.06 0.38
CA LEU A 7 -23.24 42.48 1.47
C LEU A 7 -21.90 42.96 0.93
N HIS A 8 -21.63 44.26 1.03
CA HIS A 8 -20.38 44.86 0.55
C HIS A 8 -19.22 44.80 1.55
N ASP A 9 -19.49 44.51 2.83
CA ASP A 9 -18.48 44.38 3.87
C ASP A 9 -18.23 42.91 4.21
N THR A 10 -16.97 42.50 4.12
CA THR A 10 -16.50 41.16 4.50
C THR A 10 -16.82 40.85 5.97
N ARG A 11 -16.80 41.85 6.87
CA ARG A 11 -17.14 41.65 8.29
C ARG A 11 -18.59 41.28 8.49
N LEU A 12 -19.50 41.95 7.78
CA LEU A 12 -20.93 41.61 7.85
C LEU A 12 -21.19 40.21 7.29
N LEU A 13 -20.50 39.83 6.22
CA LEU A 13 -20.58 38.47 5.68
C LEU A 13 -20.08 37.43 6.70
N GLU A 14 -18.94 37.68 7.36
CA GLU A 14 -18.40 36.83 8.41
C GLU A 14 -19.39 36.65 9.56
N ASP A 15 -20.01 37.72 10.04
CA ASP A 15 -20.97 37.67 11.15
C ASP A 15 -22.21 36.85 10.79
N VAL A 16 -22.74 36.99 9.58
CA VAL A 16 -23.87 36.17 9.10
C VAL A 16 -23.48 34.69 9.04
N VAL A 17 -22.29 34.39 8.56
CA VAL A 17 -21.77 33.01 8.50
C VAL A 17 -21.59 32.44 9.89
N ILE A 18 -21.01 33.22 10.81
CA ILE A 18 -20.83 32.86 12.21
C ILE A 18 -22.19 32.57 12.86
N HIS A 19 -23.19 33.43 12.66
CA HIS A 19 -24.56 33.19 13.13
C HIS A 19 -25.14 31.89 12.57
N GLY A 20 -24.96 31.61 11.28
CA GLY A 20 -25.42 30.34 10.68
C GLY A 20 -24.76 29.10 11.29
N VAL A 21 -23.48 29.20 11.68
CA VAL A 21 -22.78 28.14 12.41
C VAL A 21 -23.29 28.00 13.85
N TYR A 22 -23.52 29.11 14.55
CA TYR A 22 -24.08 29.11 15.91
C TYR A 22 -25.50 28.56 15.97
N LEU A 23 -26.30 28.78 14.94
CA LEU A 23 -27.65 28.23 14.79
C LEU A 23 -27.66 26.77 14.29
N ASP A 24 -26.49 26.14 14.16
CA ASP A 24 -26.32 24.78 13.66
C ASP A 24 -26.90 24.52 12.26
N LEU A 25 -27.08 25.56 11.45
CA LEU A 25 -27.57 25.43 10.07
C LEU A 25 -26.53 24.74 9.17
N PHE A 26 -25.25 24.97 9.46
CA PHE A 26 -24.14 24.30 8.80
C PHE A 26 -22.89 24.28 9.70
N LYS A 27 -22.02 23.30 9.45
CA LYS A 27 -20.71 23.16 10.09
C LYS A 27 -19.66 23.67 9.11
N ALA A 28 -19.01 24.78 9.43
CA ALA A 28 -18.01 25.38 8.55
C ALA A 28 -16.81 25.97 9.30
N LYS A 29 -15.73 26.24 8.55
CA LYS A 29 -14.60 27.04 8.99
C LYS A 29 -14.30 28.13 7.96
N ILE A 30 -13.98 29.32 8.44
CA ILE A 30 -13.59 30.46 7.60
C ILE A 30 -12.08 30.40 7.38
N ASP A 31 -11.63 30.46 6.13
CA ASP A 31 -10.24 30.63 5.73
C ASP A 31 -10.05 32.04 5.18
N GLN A 32 -9.77 32.98 6.09
CA GLN A 32 -9.70 34.41 5.76
C GLN A 32 -8.65 34.73 4.68
N ARG A 33 -7.54 33.99 4.66
CA ARG A 33 -6.45 34.24 3.70
C ARG A 33 -6.83 33.89 2.27
N LYS A 34 -7.76 32.94 2.11
CA LYS A 34 -8.26 32.50 0.82
C LYS A 34 -9.62 33.10 0.47
N GLU A 35 -10.19 33.88 1.38
CA GLU A 35 -11.54 34.43 1.24
C GLU A 35 -12.59 33.32 0.99
N GLU A 36 -12.40 32.17 1.63
CA GLU A 36 -13.18 30.96 1.42
C GLU A 36 -13.84 30.46 2.71
N ILE A 37 -15.03 29.88 2.56
CA ILE A 37 -15.72 29.17 3.64
C ILE A 37 -15.72 27.68 3.32
N ARG A 38 -15.12 26.88 4.20
CA ARG A 38 -15.09 25.43 4.07
C ARG A 38 -16.24 24.81 4.84
N VAL A 39 -17.30 24.45 4.15
CA VAL A 39 -18.48 23.77 4.69
C VAL A 39 -18.23 22.26 4.72
N ARG A 40 -18.46 21.64 5.89
CA ARG A 40 -18.35 20.18 6.09
C ARG A 40 -19.70 19.49 6.08
N ALA A 41 -20.73 20.15 6.58
CA ALA A 41 -22.09 19.64 6.64
C ALA A 41 -23.08 20.82 6.65
N CYS A 42 -24.28 20.61 6.14
CA CYS A 42 -25.37 21.58 6.19
C CYS A 42 -26.71 20.86 6.33
N VAL A 43 -27.69 21.57 6.89
CA VAL A 43 -29.08 21.10 6.97
C VAL A 43 -29.75 21.34 5.61
N GLY A 44 -30.52 20.35 5.14
CA GLY A 44 -31.34 20.49 3.93
C GLY A 44 -32.60 21.30 4.22
N ARG A 45 -32.64 22.58 3.81
CA ARG A 45 -33.77 23.47 4.09
C ARG A 45 -35.01 23.17 3.23
N ASP A 46 -34.84 23.03 1.92
CA ASP A 46 -35.96 22.96 0.96
C ASP A 46 -35.79 21.80 -0.05
N PRO A 47 -36.18 20.57 0.31
CA PRO A 47 -36.19 19.47 -0.65
C PRO A 47 -37.41 19.60 -1.59
N ARG A 48 -37.18 20.05 -2.81
CA ARG A 48 -38.21 20.04 -3.87
C ARG A 48 -38.58 18.60 -4.24
N PRO A 49 -39.85 18.25 -4.51
CA PRO A 49 -40.26 16.88 -4.87
C PRO A 49 -39.44 16.26 -6.01
N ALA A 50 -39.13 17.04 -7.05
CA ALA A 50 -38.29 16.59 -8.18
C ALA A 50 -36.80 16.39 -7.82
N ALA A 51 -36.33 16.93 -6.69
CA ALA A 51 -34.95 16.80 -6.25
C ALA A 51 -34.68 15.45 -5.53
N PHE A 52 -35.71 14.79 -5.00
CA PHE A 52 -35.55 13.49 -4.33
C PHE A 52 -35.04 12.41 -5.27
N VAL A 53 -35.59 12.32 -6.49
CA VAL A 53 -35.14 11.34 -7.50
C VAL A 53 -33.65 11.55 -7.79
N LYS A 54 -33.23 12.79 -8.04
CA LYS A 54 -31.82 13.14 -8.26
C LYS A 54 -30.93 12.84 -7.05
N MET A 55 -31.45 12.99 -5.83
CA MET A 55 -30.72 12.67 -4.61
C MET A 55 -30.49 11.17 -4.49
N VAL A 56 -31.52 10.36 -4.73
CA VAL A 56 -31.42 8.89 -4.73
C VAL A 56 -30.43 8.44 -5.80
N GLU A 57 -30.55 8.93 -7.03
CA GLU A 57 -29.62 8.62 -8.12
C GLU A 57 -28.16 8.92 -7.74
N LYS A 58 -27.91 10.09 -7.14
CA LYS A 58 -26.56 10.46 -6.68
C LYS A 58 -26.04 9.55 -5.57
N LEU A 59 -26.87 9.21 -4.60
CA LEU A 59 -26.51 8.32 -3.49
C LEU A 59 -26.23 6.89 -4.00
N THR A 60 -27.07 6.37 -4.90
CA THR A 60 -26.86 5.06 -5.52
C THR A 60 -25.56 5.03 -6.32
N LYS A 61 -25.30 6.07 -7.14
CA LYS A 61 -24.05 6.17 -7.89
C LYS A 61 -22.84 6.23 -6.96
N TRP A 62 -22.90 7.04 -5.90
CA TRP A 62 -21.80 7.14 -4.95
C TRP A 62 -21.55 5.82 -4.21
N SER A 63 -22.61 5.13 -3.80
CA SER A 63 -22.50 3.80 -3.19
C SER A 63 -21.87 2.78 -4.14
N GLY A 64 -22.25 2.79 -5.43
CA GLY A 64 -21.65 1.94 -6.45
C GLY A 64 -20.15 2.20 -6.60
N GLN A 65 -19.76 3.47 -6.69
CA GLN A 65 -18.34 3.86 -6.76
C GLN A 65 -17.53 3.40 -5.54
N GLN A 66 -18.12 3.43 -4.34
CA GLN A 66 -17.47 2.91 -3.13
C GLN A 66 -17.32 1.38 -3.19
N ALA A 67 -18.33 0.67 -3.68
CA ALA A 67 -18.26 -0.78 -3.84
C ALA A 67 -17.19 -1.19 -4.86
N ASP A 68 -17.11 -0.51 -6.00
CA ASP A 68 -16.10 -0.75 -7.05
C ASP A 68 -14.67 -0.50 -6.52
N ALA A 69 -14.48 0.59 -5.77
CA ALA A 69 -13.19 0.90 -5.15
C ALA A 69 -12.78 -0.18 -4.15
N LEU A 70 -13.71 -0.65 -3.30
CA LEU A 70 -13.44 -1.73 -2.35
C LEU A 70 -13.16 -3.07 -3.05
N GLN A 71 -13.87 -3.39 -4.12
CA GLN A 71 -13.61 -4.59 -4.92
C GLN A 71 -12.20 -4.53 -5.53
N THR A 72 -11.84 -3.39 -6.13
CA THR A 72 -10.51 -3.18 -6.71
C THR A 72 -9.41 -3.39 -5.67
N LEU A 73 -9.59 -2.84 -4.47
CA LEU A 73 -8.64 -3.03 -3.37
C LEU A 73 -8.53 -4.50 -2.95
N LYS A 74 -9.65 -5.22 -2.84
CA LYS A 74 -9.64 -6.66 -2.53
C LYS A 74 -8.89 -7.47 -3.59
N GLU A 75 -9.13 -7.21 -4.86
CA GLU A 75 -8.43 -7.89 -5.96
C GLU A 75 -6.93 -7.59 -5.95
N MET A 76 -6.52 -6.36 -5.60
CA MET A 76 -5.11 -6.01 -5.46
C MET A 76 -4.44 -6.78 -4.33
N ILE A 77 -5.12 -6.95 -3.19
CA ILE A 77 -4.63 -7.75 -2.06
C ILE A 77 -4.46 -9.21 -2.47
N GLU A 78 -5.49 -9.83 -3.07
CA GLU A 78 -5.43 -11.23 -3.50
C GLU A 78 -4.36 -11.48 -4.57
N LYS A 79 -4.19 -10.54 -5.51
CA LYS A 79 -3.09 -10.58 -6.51
C LYS A 79 -1.72 -10.44 -5.85
N SER A 80 -1.60 -9.69 -4.75
CA SER A 80 -0.35 -9.58 -4.00
C SER A 80 -0.04 -10.88 -3.26
N ASP A 81 -1.02 -11.44 -2.54
CA ASP A 81 -0.84 -12.66 -1.76
C ASP A 81 -0.51 -13.86 -2.65
N SER A 82 -1.22 -14.00 -3.78
CA SER A 82 -0.94 -15.07 -4.75
C SER A 82 0.45 -14.97 -5.37
N LYS A 83 0.97 -13.76 -5.62
CA LYS A 83 2.35 -13.55 -6.07
C LYS A 83 3.37 -13.99 -5.02
N VAL A 84 3.16 -13.60 -3.75
CA VAL A 84 4.05 -13.99 -2.65
C VAL A 84 4.08 -15.51 -2.48
N GLU A 85 2.94 -16.19 -2.56
CA GLU A 85 2.88 -17.65 -2.47
C GLU A 85 3.49 -18.34 -3.69
N ALA A 86 3.33 -17.79 -4.90
CA ALA A 86 3.99 -18.28 -6.10
C ALA A 86 5.53 -18.13 -6.03
N GLU A 87 6.03 -17.03 -5.46
CA GLU A 87 7.46 -16.83 -5.21
C GLU A 87 8.00 -17.82 -4.15
N ARG A 88 7.26 -18.03 -3.06
CA ARG A 88 7.63 -19.02 -2.02
C ARG A 88 7.71 -20.44 -2.57
N THR A 89 6.71 -20.85 -3.36
CA THR A 89 6.67 -22.20 -3.93
C THR A 89 7.75 -22.42 -4.99
N SER A 90 8.04 -21.42 -5.84
CA SER A 90 9.12 -21.49 -6.83
C SER A 90 10.52 -21.48 -6.19
N ALA A 91 10.71 -20.72 -5.10
CA ALA A 91 11.94 -20.76 -4.29
C ALA A 91 12.14 -22.14 -3.62
N ALA A 92 11.08 -22.72 -3.04
CA ALA A 92 11.13 -24.04 -2.42
C ALA A 92 11.37 -25.17 -3.43
N ALA A 93 10.79 -25.09 -4.63
CA ALA A 93 11.01 -26.06 -5.71
C ALA A 93 12.45 -26.01 -6.26
N SER A 94 13.03 -24.82 -6.33
CA SER A 94 14.42 -24.63 -6.79
C SER A 94 15.45 -25.22 -5.81
N GLN A 95 15.14 -25.29 -4.51
CA GLN A 95 16.02 -25.91 -3.51
C GLN A 95 16.03 -27.45 -3.55
N LYS A 96 14.98 -28.11 -4.03
CA LYS A 96 14.91 -29.58 -4.13
C LYS A 96 15.73 -30.19 -5.27
N LYS A 97 16.24 -29.39 -6.22
CA LYS A 97 16.99 -29.86 -7.39
C LYS A 97 18.53 -29.87 -7.24
N LYS A 98 19.10 -29.78 -6.04
CA LYS A 98 20.56 -30.00 -5.87
C LYS A 98 20.86 -31.52 -5.95
N PRO A 99 21.55 -32.03 -6.99
CA PRO A 99 21.94 -33.43 -7.02
C PRO A 99 23.00 -33.69 -5.93
N LYS A 100 22.78 -34.73 -5.11
CA LYS A 100 23.84 -35.33 -4.27
C LYS A 100 24.89 -35.94 -5.20
N SER A 101 25.93 -35.18 -5.56
CA SER A 101 27.10 -35.76 -6.20
C SER A 101 27.86 -36.59 -5.16
N TYR A 102 27.72 -37.91 -5.23
CA TYR A 102 28.60 -38.83 -4.52
C TYR A 102 30.02 -38.69 -5.06
N SER A 103 30.88 -37.92 -4.41
CA SER A 103 32.31 -37.97 -4.66
C SER A 103 32.90 -39.12 -3.84
N SER A 104 33.09 -40.28 -4.47
CA SER A 104 34.01 -41.30 -3.98
C SER A 104 35.44 -40.80 -4.19
N THR A 105 36.09 -40.35 -3.13
CA THR A 105 37.55 -40.19 -3.09
C THR A 105 38.09 -41.00 -1.92
N LYS A 106 38.80 -42.08 -2.26
CA LYS A 106 39.57 -42.91 -1.30
C LYS A 106 40.59 -42.02 -0.58
N PRO A 107 40.87 -42.26 0.73
CA PRO A 107 41.90 -41.52 1.45
C PRO A 107 43.31 -41.93 0.98
N PRO A 108 44.30 -41.03 0.96
CA PRO A 108 45.66 -41.38 0.61
C PRO A 108 46.34 -42.13 1.76
N HIS A 109 46.93 -43.28 1.43
CA HIS A 109 47.84 -44.00 2.32
C HIS A 109 49.04 -43.13 2.67
N HIS A 110 49.23 -42.87 3.96
CA HIS A 110 50.47 -42.32 4.50
C HIS A 110 51.48 -43.46 4.69
N VAL A 111 52.43 -43.60 3.75
CA VAL A 111 53.59 -44.49 3.94
C VAL A 111 54.65 -43.73 4.73
N LYS A 112 54.78 -44.08 6.02
CA LYS A 112 55.91 -43.63 6.85
C LYS A 112 57.18 -44.36 6.40
N SER A 113 58.24 -43.58 6.23
CA SER A 113 59.61 -44.07 6.07
C SER A 113 60.08 -44.77 7.36
N SER A 114 60.74 -45.92 7.21
CA SER A 114 61.67 -46.43 8.22
C SER A 114 62.74 -47.34 7.60
N ARG A 115 63.96 -46.80 7.61
CA ARG A 115 65.28 -47.43 7.76
C ARG A 115 65.41 -48.95 7.51
N LYS A 116 66.32 -49.30 6.59
CA LYS A 116 67.44 -50.22 6.90
C LYS A 116 68.53 -50.10 5.83
N GLY A 117 69.74 -49.78 6.27
CA GLY A 117 70.93 -49.86 5.43
C GLY A 117 71.41 -51.30 5.24
N LYS A 118 72.25 -51.50 4.21
CA LYS A 118 73.49 -52.29 4.24
C LYS A 118 74.15 -52.29 2.85
N GLU A 119 75.36 -51.72 2.82
CA GLU A 119 76.60 -52.21 2.20
C GLU A 119 76.58 -52.99 0.87
N ALA A 120 77.34 -52.50 -0.13
CA ALA A 120 78.53 -53.14 -0.73
C ALA A 120 79.00 -52.28 -1.95
N ARG A 121 80.17 -51.64 -1.88
CA ARG A 121 81.43 -52.04 -2.56
C ARG A 121 81.23 -52.45 -4.03
N THR A 122 81.82 -51.70 -4.99
CA THR A 122 83.14 -51.99 -5.57
C THR A 122 83.59 -50.92 -6.58
N SER A 123 84.90 -50.77 -6.66
CA SER A 123 85.74 -49.89 -7.48
C SER A 123 85.88 -50.36 -8.94
N ALA A 124 86.61 -49.55 -9.73
CA ALA A 124 87.13 -49.74 -11.10
C ALA A 124 86.32 -48.95 -12.16
N HIS A 125 86.92 -48.17 -13.06
CA HIS A 125 88.31 -48.00 -13.43
C HIS A 125 88.52 -46.63 -14.10
#